data_AF-A0A527G5N6-F1
#
_entry.id   AF-A0A527G5N6-F1
#
_cell.length_a   1.000
_cell.length_b   1.000
_cell.length_c   1.000
_cell.angle_alpha   90.00
_cell.angle_beta   90.00
_cell.angle_gamma   90.00
#
_symmetry.space_group_name_H-M   'P 1'
#
loop_
_entity.id
_entity.type
_entity.pdbx_description
1 polymer ?
#
loop_
_entity_poly.entity_id
_entity_poly.type
_entity_poly.pdbx_seq_one_letter_code
_entity_poly.pdbx_strand_id
1 'polypeptide(L)'
;PNLTNLYPEATKLPHDAGNAFSVPYTWGTTGLCYRSDLMKVAPTSWSDLLAPSDELKGKTTMLATDRWLLAAGQLDKGYSVNETDPAKMAEVKDLLISAKKTLLAYDDTTFYSKLVSGEALMVQAWDGWCNYGIAEKPEIKYV
;
A
#
# COMPACT_ATOMS: atom_id res chain seq x y z
N PRO A 1 -21.29 20.41 -11.85
CA PRO A 1 -21.16 21.79 -11.30
C PRO A 1 -20.01 21.85 -10.28
N ASN A 2 -19.26 22.95 -10.20
CA ASN A 2 -18.03 23.10 -9.40
C ASN A 2 -16.79 22.31 -9.86
N LEU A 3 -16.76 21.84 -11.11
CA LEU A 3 -15.55 21.23 -11.71
C LEU A 3 -14.35 22.19 -11.71
N THR A 4 -14.61 23.50 -11.69
CA THR A 4 -13.60 24.56 -11.56
C THR A 4 -12.82 24.51 -10.24
N ASN A 5 -13.33 23.83 -9.22
CA ASN A 5 -12.66 23.70 -7.92
C ASN A 5 -11.75 22.47 -7.84
N LEU A 6 -11.76 21.60 -8.86
CA LEU A 6 -10.87 20.47 -8.94
C LEU A 6 -9.47 20.91 -9.41
N TYR A 7 -8.47 20.12 -9.05
CA TYR A 7 -7.13 20.28 -9.61
C TYR A 7 -7.17 20.21 -11.15
N PRO A 8 -6.40 21.03 -11.88
CA PRO A 8 -6.39 21.01 -13.35
C PRO A 8 -6.06 19.65 -13.98
N GLU A 9 -5.35 18.79 -13.26
CA GLU A 9 -4.99 17.43 -13.66
C GLU A 9 -6.18 16.47 -13.64
N ALA A 10 -7.19 16.75 -12.80
CA ALA A 10 -8.37 15.92 -12.60
C ALA A 10 -9.19 15.72 -13.89
N THR A 11 -9.15 16.70 -14.80
CA THR A 11 -9.82 16.66 -16.10
C THR A 11 -8.99 16.02 -17.21
N LYS A 12 -7.75 15.62 -16.91
CA LYS A 12 -6.77 15.10 -17.90
C LYS A 12 -6.52 13.60 -17.74
N LEU A 13 -7.26 12.93 -16.86
CA LEU A 13 -7.06 11.50 -16.59
C LEU A 13 -7.40 10.67 -17.85
N PRO A 14 -6.56 9.72 -18.27
CA PRO A 14 -6.70 9.03 -19.56
C PRO A 14 -8.00 8.22 -19.73
N HIS A 15 -8.63 7.80 -18.63
CA HIS A 15 -9.83 6.96 -18.68
C HIS A 15 -11.11 7.74 -19.02
N ASP A 16 -11.14 9.07 -18.79
CA ASP A 16 -12.29 9.94 -19.04
C ASP A 16 -11.84 11.41 -19.17
N ALA A 17 -11.10 11.70 -20.25
CA ALA A 17 -10.60 13.04 -20.50
C ALA A 17 -11.76 14.04 -20.65
N GLY A 18 -11.73 15.12 -19.86
CA GLY A 18 -12.80 16.11 -19.80
C GLY A 18 -13.96 15.77 -18.86
N ASN A 19 -13.90 14.66 -18.11
CA ASN A 19 -14.91 14.27 -17.12
C ASN A 19 -16.33 14.14 -17.71
N ALA A 20 -16.45 13.47 -18.86
CA ALA A 20 -17.74 13.30 -19.53
C ALA A 20 -18.66 12.34 -18.77
N PHE A 21 -18.09 11.37 -18.07
CA PHE A 21 -18.83 10.30 -17.38
C PHE A 21 -18.56 10.25 -15.88
N SER A 22 -17.45 10.81 -15.41
CA SER A 22 -16.96 10.68 -14.05
C SER A 22 -16.51 12.02 -13.48
N VAL A 23 -16.72 12.23 -12.18
CA VAL A 23 -16.22 13.39 -11.44
C VAL A 23 -15.42 12.88 -10.24
N PRO A 24 -14.15 13.30 -10.08
CA PRO A 24 -13.34 12.93 -8.94
C PRO A 24 -14.00 13.35 -7.62
N TYR A 25 -14.14 12.38 -6.71
CA TYR A 25 -14.70 12.59 -5.39
C TYR A 25 -13.61 12.58 -4.33
N THR A 26 -12.87 11.47 -4.24
CA THR A 26 -11.74 11.27 -3.34
C THR A 26 -10.61 10.54 -4.05
N TRP A 27 -9.38 10.75 -3.59
CA TRP A 27 -8.19 10.07 -4.07
C TRP A 27 -7.23 9.85 -2.89
N GLY A 28 -6.23 8.99 -3.08
CA GLY A 28 -5.24 8.68 -2.07
C GLY A 28 -4.17 7.77 -2.63
N THR A 29 -3.35 7.22 -1.75
CA THR A 29 -2.22 6.36 -2.09
C THR A 29 -2.26 5.06 -1.30
N THR A 30 -1.59 4.04 -1.84
CA THR A 30 -1.17 2.89 -1.04
C THR A 30 0.33 3.00 -0.76
N GLY A 31 0.73 2.60 0.44
CA GLY A 31 2.09 2.78 0.95
C GLY A 31 2.31 1.93 2.19
N LEU A 32 3.33 2.27 2.99
CA LEU A 32 3.70 1.53 4.19
C LEU A 32 3.29 2.31 5.45
N CYS A 33 2.39 1.74 6.23
CA CYS A 33 2.01 2.24 7.55
C CYS A 33 2.72 1.41 8.62
N TYR A 34 3.46 2.03 9.54
CA TYR A 34 4.39 1.30 10.41
C TYR A 34 4.54 1.92 11.81
N ARG A 35 5.02 1.13 12.78
CA ARG A 35 5.26 1.53 14.18
C ARG A 35 6.67 2.08 14.38
N SER A 36 6.82 3.41 14.33
CA SER A 36 8.12 4.07 14.45
C SER A 36 8.78 3.90 15.83
N ASP A 37 8.01 3.57 16.86
CA ASP A 37 8.47 3.30 18.22
C ASP A 37 8.89 1.84 18.46
N LEU A 38 8.42 0.91 17.63
CA LEU A 38 8.72 -0.52 17.77
C LEU A 38 9.70 -1.04 16.71
N MET A 39 9.94 -0.28 15.64
CA MET A 39 10.88 -0.61 14.58
C MET A 39 12.19 0.17 14.75
N LYS A 40 13.32 -0.53 14.63
CA LYS A 40 14.66 0.08 14.72
C LYS A 40 14.98 1.01 13.55
N VAL A 41 14.44 0.72 12.38
CA VAL A 41 14.70 1.42 11.12
C VAL A 41 13.36 1.67 10.44
N ALA A 42 13.14 2.90 9.97
CA ALA A 42 11.97 3.24 9.17
C ALA A 42 12.05 2.54 7.81
N PRO A 43 10.95 1.97 7.29
CA PRO A 43 10.96 1.39 5.96
C PRO A 43 11.19 2.48 4.91
N THR A 44 11.88 2.11 3.85
CA THR A 44 12.23 3.03 2.74
C THR A 44 11.86 2.47 1.38
N SER A 45 11.44 1.20 1.32
CA SER A 45 11.13 0.50 0.07
C SER A 45 10.09 -0.61 0.27
N TRP A 46 9.46 -1.04 -0.82
CA TRP A 46 8.58 -2.22 -0.81
C TRP A 46 9.31 -3.52 -0.41
N SER A 47 10.62 -3.61 -0.65
CA SER A 47 11.44 -4.74 -0.21
C SER A 47 11.44 -4.94 1.30
N ASP A 48 11.33 -3.86 2.09
CA ASP A 48 11.24 -3.96 3.55
C ASP A 48 10.01 -4.79 3.99
N LEU A 49 8.93 -4.74 3.20
CA LEU A 49 7.72 -5.52 3.41
C LEU A 49 7.78 -6.91 2.75
N LEU A 50 8.30 -7.00 1.53
CA LEU A 50 8.28 -8.23 0.71
C LEU A 50 9.38 -9.24 1.09
N ALA A 51 10.49 -8.76 1.64
CA ALA A 51 11.60 -9.54 2.16
C ALA A 51 11.99 -9.05 3.57
N PRO A 52 11.09 -9.17 4.55
CA PRO A 52 11.28 -8.55 5.85
C PRO A 52 12.41 -9.22 6.65
N SER A 53 13.02 -8.43 7.54
CA SER A 53 13.94 -8.96 8.55
C SER A 53 13.26 -9.99 9.45
N ASP A 54 14.05 -10.85 10.10
CA ASP A 54 13.51 -11.90 10.98
C ASP A 54 12.63 -11.36 12.12
N GLU A 55 12.91 -10.14 12.61
CA GLU A 55 12.13 -9.49 13.67
C GLU A 55 10.69 -9.11 13.23
N LEU A 56 10.48 -8.95 11.91
CA LEU A 56 9.22 -8.55 11.27
C LEU A 56 8.45 -9.71 10.66
N LYS A 57 9.06 -10.90 10.51
CA LYS A 57 8.35 -12.09 10.02
C LYS A 57 7.16 -12.41 10.94
N GLY A 58 5.99 -12.61 10.33
CA GLY A 58 4.72 -12.83 11.04
C GLY A 58 4.14 -11.58 11.69
N LYS A 59 4.66 -10.38 11.41
CA LYS A 59 4.19 -9.10 11.95
C LYS A 59 3.89 -8.06 10.86
N THR A 60 3.72 -8.51 9.62
CA THR A 60 3.40 -7.65 8.49
C THR A 60 2.14 -8.09 7.79
N THR A 61 1.39 -7.14 7.22
CA THR A 61 0.22 -7.45 6.39
C THR A 61 0.34 -6.80 5.02
N MET A 62 -0.30 -7.42 4.04
CA MET A 62 -0.50 -6.84 2.71
C MET A 62 -1.99 -6.64 2.44
N LEU A 63 -2.31 -5.75 1.51
CA LEU A 63 -3.67 -5.61 1.00
C LEU A 63 -4.08 -6.89 0.26
N ALA A 64 -5.36 -7.27 0.33
CA ALA A 64 -5.87 -8.48 -0.32
C ALA A 64 -6.36 -8.22 -1.75
N THR A 65 -6.70 -6.97 -2.05
CA THR A 65 -7.18 -6.56 -3.37
C THR A 65 -6.06 -6.66 -4.42
N ASP A 66 -6.35 -7.39 -5.50
CA ASP A 66 -5.42 -7.82 -6.54
C ASP A 66 -4.46 -6.73 -7.04
N ARG A 67 -4.97 -5.61 -7.51
CA ARG A 67 -4.19 -4.52 -8.11
C ARG A 67 -3.20 -3.92 -7.13
N TRP A 68 -3.61 -3.75 -5.87
CA TRP A 68 -2.77 -3.12 -4.84
C TRP A 68 -1.75 -4.09 -4.28
N LEU A 69 -2.14 -5.34 -4.08
CA LEU A 69 -1.22 -6.42 -3.74
C LEU A 69 -0.12 -6.54 -4.81
N LEU A 70 -0.49 -6.53 -6.09
CA LEU A 70 0.44 -6.63 -7.21
C LEU A 70 1.35 -5.39 -7.31
N ALA A 71 0.81 -4.20 -7.05
CA ALA A 71 1.56 -2.94 -7.15
C ALA A 71 2.82 -2.95 -6.28
N ALA A 72 2.76 -3.49 -5.05
CA ALA A 72 3.94 -3.61 -4.19
C ALA A 72 5.07 -4.41 -4.86
N GLY A 73 4.75 -5.57 -5.44
CA GLY A 73 5.72 -6.42 -6.13
C GLY A 73 6.21 -5.84 -7.46
N GLN A 74 5.32 -5.18 -8.21
CA GLN A 74 5.69 -4.48 -9.45
C GLN A 74 6.69 -3.36 -9.16
N LEU A 75 6.41 -2.52 -8.17
CA LEU A 75 7.26 -1.40 -7.80
C LEU A 75 8.62 -1.87 -7.24
N ASP A 76 8.65 -2.94 -6.44
CA ASP A 76 9.89 -3.55 -5.96
C ASP A 76 10.80 -4.03 -7.11
N LYS A 77 10.20 -4.56 -8.18
CA LYS A 77 10.90 -4.96 -9.42
C LYS A 77 11.24 -3.79 -10.35
N GLY A 78 10.85 -2.56 -10.01
CA GLY A 78 11.02 -1.38 -10.87
C GLY A 78 10.09 -1.35 -12.08
N TYR A 79 8.98 -2.08 -12.04
CA TYR A 79 7.97 -2.13 -13.10
C TYR A 79 6.85 -1.11 -12.84
N SER A 80 6.10 -0.81 -13.91
CA SER A 80 4.87 -0.02 -13.81
C SER A 80 3.81 -0.79 -13.02
N VAL A 81 3.01 -0.07 -12.22
CA VAL A 81 1.80 -0.64 -11.58
C VAL A 81 0.73 -1.08 -12.58
N ASN A 82 0.88 -0.70 -13.85
CA ASN A 82 0.05 -1.12 -14.98
C ASN A 82 0.78 -2.11 -15.90
N GLU A 83 1.84 -2.79 -15.43
CA GLU A 83 2.57 -3.78 -16.22
C GLU A 83 1.66 -4.96 -16.63
N THR A 84 1.81 -5.41 -17.88
CA THR A 84 1.01 -6.49 -18.49
C THR A 84 1.87 -7.54 -19.18
N ASP A 85 3.18 -7.36 -19.27
CA ASP A 85 4.09 -8.35 -19.82
C ASP A 85 4.04 -9.66 -19.00
N PRO A 86 3.71 -10.81 -19.62
CA PRO A 86 3.55 -12.07 -18.90
C PRO A 86 4.80 -12.56 -18.18
N ALA A 87 6.00 -12.32 -18.74
CA ALA A 87 7.26 -12.75 -18.13
C ALA A 87 7.57 -11.92 -16.88
N LYS A 88 7.42 -10.60 -16.97
CA LYS A 88 7.57 -9.72 -15.80
C LYS A 88 6.53 -10.02 -14.72
N MET A 89 5.29 -10.30 -15.12
CA MET A 89 4.24 -10.68 -14.17
C MET A 89 4.50 -12.05 -13.50
N ALA A 90 5.18 -12.97 -14.17
CA ALA A 90 5.64 -14.22 -13.56
C ALA A 90 6.68 -13.95 -12.46
N GLU A 91 7.64 -13.05 -12.68
CA GLU A 91 8.61 -12.64 -11.65
C GLU A 91 7.95 -11.99 -10.43
N VAL A 92 6.97 -11.11 -10.67
CA VAL A 92 6.19 -10.45 -9.60
C VAL A 92 5.40 -11.50 -8.80
N LYS A 93 4.75 -12.44 -9.49
CA LYS A 93 4.04 -13.54 -8.84
C LYS A 93 4.95 -14.36 -7.94
N ASP A 94 6.13 -14.76 -8.42
CA ASP A 94 7.06 -15.58 -7.65
C ASP A 94 7.58 -14.84 -6.41
N LEU A 95 7.87 -13.54 -6.54
CA LEU A 95 8.21 -12.67 -5.41
C LEU A 95 7.08 -12.64 -4.37
N LEU A 96 5.84 -12.41 -4.79
CA LEU A 96 4.69 -12.31 -3.89
C LEU A 96 4.34 -13.64 -3.21
N ILE A 97 4.53 -14.78 -3.90
CA ILE A 97 4.40 -16.12 -3.32
C ILE A 97 5.46 -16.34 -2.22
N SER A 98 6.67 -15.83 -2.43
CA SER A 98 7.72 -15.86 -1.40
C SER A 98 7.34 -14.99 -0.20
N ALA A 99 6.96 -13.73 -0.45
CA ALA A 99 6.58 -12.77 0.58
C ALA A 99 5.44 -13.31 1.48
N LYS A 100 4.43 -13.95 0.87
CA LYS A 100 3.29 -14.57 1.58
C LYS A 100 3.71 -15.45 2.76
N LYS A 101 4.84 -16.15 2.67
CA LYS A 101 5.33 -17.06 3.73
C LYS A 101 5.74 -16.33 5.02
N THR A 102 5.94 -15.01 4.94
CA THR A 102 6.37 -14.16 6.05
C THR A 102 5.25 -13.27 6.59
N LEU A 103 4.11 -13.18 5.90
CA LEU A 103 3.02 -12.31 6.31
C LEU A 103 2.27 -12.87 7.51
N LEU A 104 1.78 -11.98 8.36
CA LEU A 104 0.75 -12.26 9.35
C LEU A 104 -0.57 -12.58 8.66
N ALA A 105 -1.01 -11.72 7.73
CA ALA A 105 -2.28 -11.83 7.04
C ALA A 105 -2.34 -10.96 5.78
N TYR A 106 -3.37 -11.19 4.96
CA TYR A 106 -3.87 -10.19 4.02
C TYR A 106 -5.06 -9.47 4.65
N ASP A 107 -5.07 -8.14 4.61
CA ASP A 107 -6.07 -7.33 5.31
C ASP A 107 -6.26 -5.96 4.63
N ASP A 108 -7.45 -5.72 4.09
CA ASP A 108 -7.82 -4.45 3.44
C ASP A 108 -8.48 -3.44 4.38
N THR A 109 -8.93 -3.87 5.58
CA THR A 109 -9.91 -3.10 6.37
C THR A 109 -9.50 -2.85 7.80
N THR A 110 -8.80 -3.80 8.43
CA THR A 110 -8.47 -3.77 9.88
C THR A 110 -6.97 -3.74 10.15
N PHE A 111 -6.13 -3.48 9.15
CA PHE A 111 -4.67 -3.44 9.35
C PHE A 111 -4.24 -2.38 10.38
N TYR A 112 -4.96 -1.26 10.49
CA TYR A 112 -4.63 -0.18 11.42
C TYR A 112 -4.80 -0.63 12.88
N SER A 113 -5.80 -1.45 13.20
CA SER A 113 -6.00 -1.94 14.56
C SER A 113 -4.90 -2.90 14.99
N LYS A 114 -4.32 -3.65 14.05
CA LYS A 114 -3.15 -4.51 14.29
C LYS A 114 -1.88 -3.70 14.57
N LEU A 115 -1.72 -2.55 13.93
CA LEU A 115 -0.66 -1.60 14.28
C LEU A 115 -0.88 -1.01 15.68
N VAL A 116 -2.11 -0.64 16.00
CA VAL A 116 -2.48 -0.10 17.32
C VAL A 116 -2.21 -1.13 18.42
N SER A 117 -2.60 -2.38 18.23
CA SER A 117 -2.34 -3.46 19.21
C SER A 117 -0.86 -3.86 19.29
N GLY A 118 -0.08 -3.62 18.23
CA GLY A 118 1.30 -4.08 18.09
C GLY A 118 1.41 -5.53 17.58
N GLU A 119 0.30 -6.13 17.15
CA GLU A 119 0.28 -7.45 16.49
C GLU A 119 1.01 -7.38 15.14
N ALA A 120 0.79 -6.30 14.39
CA ALA A 120 1.57 -5.94 13.22
C ALA A 120 2.44 -4.72 13.52
N LEU A 121 3.63 -4.67 12.90
CA LEU A 121 4.56 -3.55 13.04
C LEU A 121 4.70 -2.73 11.75
N MET A 122 4.41 -3.32 10.60
CA MET A 122 4.40 -2.65 9.30
C MET A 122 3.38 -3.30 8.38
N VAL A 123 2.58 -2.50 7.70
CA VAL A 123 1.51 -2.99 6.84
C VAL A 123 1.46 -2.20 5.53
N GLN A 124 1.10 -2.87 4.44
CA GLN A 124 0.60 -2.16 3.26
C GLN A 124 -0.74 -1.53 3.61
N ALA A 125 -0.88 -0.23 3.37
CA ALA A 125 -2.02 0.55 3.82
C ALA A 125 -2.51 1.51 2.76
N TRP A 126 -3.83 1.74 2.79
CA TRP A 126 -4.41 2.99 2.30
C TRP A 126 -4.03 4.14 3.24
N ASP A 127 -3.54 5.24 2.68
CA ASP A 127 -3.18 6.46 3.43
C ASP A 127 -4.31 6.93 4.35
N GLY A 128 -5.54 6.99 3.81
CA GLY A 128 -6.73 7.41 4.55
C GLY A 128 -7.02 6.52 5.77
N TRP A 129 -6.81 5.20 5.67
CA TRP A 129 -7.06 4.28 6.80
C TRP A 129 -5.91 4.25 7.80
N CYS A 130 -4.66 4.47 7.35
CA CYS A 130 -3.52 4.62 8.26
C CYS A 130 -3.76 5.75 9.27
N ASN A 131 -4.43 6.84 8.85
CA ASN A 131 -4.78 7.96 9.73
C ASN A 131 -5.67 7.59 10.93
N TYR A 132 -6.51 6.54 10.84
CA TYR A 132 -7.26 6.06 12.01
C TYR A 132 -6.32 5.53 13.09
N GLY A 133 -5.32 4.74 12.68
CA GLY A 133 -4.27 4.28 13.59
C GLY A 133 -3.45 5.43 14.16
N ILE A 134 -3.06 6.40 13.31
CA ILE A 134 -2.30 7.58 13.75
C ILE A 134 -3.07 8.40 14.80
N ALA A 135 -4.39 8.53 14.65
CA ALA A 135 -5.23 9.25 15.61
C ALA A 135 -5.24 8.59 17.01
N GLU A 136 -5.12 7.26 17.06
CA GLU A 136 -5.04 6.51 18.32
C GLU A 136 -3.60 6.37 18.86
N LYS A 137 -2.62 6.26 17.96
CA LYS A 137 -1.19 6.12 18.26
C LYS A 137 -0.35 7.00 17.34
N PRO A 138 0.10 8.18 17.81
CA PRO A 138 0.92 9.10 17.02
C PRO A 138 2.26 8.54 16.54
N GLU A 139 2.74 7.44 17.12
CA GLU A 139 3.95 6.71 16.73
C GLU A 139 3.74 5.87 15.46
N ILE A 140 2.51 5.69 15.00
CA ILE A 140 2.23 5.15 13.67
C ILE A 140 2.61 6.22 12.64
N LYS A 141 3.31 5.81 11.59
CA LYS A 141 3.76 6.68 10.49
C LYS A 141 3.40 6.05 9.14
N TYR A 142 3.29 6.89 8.12
CA TYR A 142 3.02 6.49 6.73
C TYR A 142 4.16 6.97 5.83
N VAL A 143 4.58 6.13 4.89
CA VAL A 143 5.57 6.45 3.84
C VAL A 143 5.17 5.83 2.51
#